data_AF-A0AAJ7C5V8-F1
#
_entry.id   AF-A0AAJ7C5V8-F1
#
_cell.length_a   1.000
_cell.length_b   1.000
_cell.length_c   1.000
_cell.angle_alpha   90.00
_cell.angle_beta   90.00
_cell.angle_gamma   90.00
#
_symmetry.space_group_name_H-M   'P 1'
#
loop_
_entity.id
_entity.type
_entity.pdbx_description
1 polymer ?
#
loop_
_entity_poly.entity_id
_entity_poly.type
_entity_poly.pdbx_seq_one_letter_code
_entity_poly.pdbx_strand_id
1 'polypeptide(L)'
;MSLKLFVSFFLWSISSFVFSMPTIGFYDRHQLETYEDLSDIPSDFDFFANLTFTFSCEGKSVGLYADQEYACRIFHVCDENGDDIPIICDNGTFFDQQQRICDWRQEIKCDRAHDWYYLNELPYRREISDEFGVQAIEDLPLTVATILQNEEVHSVLPLLTP
;
A
#
# COMPACT_ATOMS: atom_id res chain seq x y z
N MET A 1 67.78 -10.30 8.84
CA MET A 1 67.13 -8.98 8.67
C MET A 1 66.56 -8.84 7.25
N SER A 2 65.77 -9.82 6.78
CA SER A 2 65.30 -9.82 5.38
C SER A 2 63.84 -10.25 5.20
N LEU A 3 63.12 -10.71 6.23
CA LEU A 3 61.71 -11.10 6.07
C LEU A 3 60.74 -9.93 6.36
N LYS A 4 61.08 -9.06 7.32
CA LYS A 4 60.25 -7.90 7.69
C LYS A 4 60.19 -6.82 6.60
N LEU A 5 61.28 -6.62 5.85
CA LEU A 5 61.29 -5.68 4.72
C LEU A 5 60.45 -6.17 3.55
N PHE A 6 60.47 -7.48 3.25
CA PHE A 6 59.68 -8.05 2.16
C PHE A 6 58.17 -7.96 2.43
N VAL A 7 57.73 -8.20 3.66
CA VAL A 7 56.32 -8.06 4.06
C VAL A 7 55.87 -6.59 3.97
N SER A 8 56.72 -5.65 4.39
CA SER A 8 56.43 -4.22 4.30
C SER A 8 56.32 -3.73 2.85
N PHE A 9 57.19 -4.20 1.94
CA PHE A 9 57.13 -3.86 0.52
C PHE A 9 55.89 -4.44 -0.16
N PHE A 10 55.50 -5.67 0.18
CA PHE A 10 54.27 -6.27 -0.34
C PHE A 10 53.02 -5.50 0.13
N LEU A 11 52.92 -5.14 1.40
CA LEU A 11 51.77 -4.38 1.93
C LEU A 11 51.66 -2.97 1.33
N TRP A 12 52.80 -2.30 1.09
CA TRP A 12 52.81 -0.98 0.44
C TRP A 12 52.43 -1.03 -1.05
N SER A 13 52.85 -2.09 -1.75
CA SER A 13 52.49 -2.33 -3.15
C SER A 13 51.00 -2.63 -3.32
N ILE A 14 50.43 -3.46 -2.43
CA ILE A 14 49.00 -3.81 -2.45
C ILE A 14 48.13 -2.59 -2.11
N SER A 15 48.57 -1.75 -1.16
CA SER A 15 47.86 -0.50 -0.82
C SER A 15 47.77 0.46 -2.01
N SER A 16 48.78 0.55 -2.88
CA SER A 16 48.74 1.43 -4.05
C SER A 16 47.86 0.88 -5.18
N PHE A 17 47.66 -0.44 -5.24
CA PHE A 17 46.94 -1.10 -6.33
C PHE A 17 45.41 -0.99 -6.20
N VAL A 18 44.89 -0.85 -4.97
CA VAL A 18 43.44 -0.74 -4.71
C VAL A 18 42.88 0.65 -5.09
N PHE A 19 43.70 1.70 -5.09
CA PHE A 19 43.25 3.08 -5.38
C PHE A 19 43.23 3.44 -6.88
N SER A 20 43.68 2.56 -7.77
CA SER A 20 43.78 2.87 -9.22
C SER A 20 42.87 2.02 -10.10
N MET A 21 41.84 1.37 -9.55
CA MET A 21 40.78 0.77 -10.36
C MET A 21 39.69 1.82 -10.59
N PRO A 22 39.64 2.49 -11.76
CA PRO A 22 38.47 3.27 -12.10
C PRO A 22 37.32 2.28 -12.27
N THR A 23 36.29 2.38 -11.43
CA THR A 23 35.01 1.74 -11.68
C THR A 23 34.38 2.41 -12.89
N ILE A 24 34.80 2.01 -14.10
CA ILE A 24 34.10 2.37 -15.33
C ILE A 24 32.90 1.42 -15.40
N GLY A 25 31.92 1.67 -14.54
CA GLY A 25 30.56 1.21 -14.77
C GLY A 25 30.05 1.97 -15.99
N PHE A 26 29.95 1.27 -17.12
CA PHE A 26 29.26 1.76 -18.30
C PHE A 26 27.77 1.83 -17.97
N TYR A 27 27.31 2.99 -17.51
CA TYR A 27 25.89 3.27 -17.40
C TYR A 27 25.41 3.64 -18.80
N ASP A 28 24.66 2.74 -19.41
CA ASP A 28 24.10 2.94 -20.74
C ASP A 28 23.13 4.13 -20.72
N ARG A 29 23.43 5.17 -21.50
CA ARG A 29 22.63 6.40 -21.60
C ARG A 29 21.46 6.27 -22.61
N HIS A 30 21.15 5.07 -23.07
CA HIS A 30 20.03 4.83 -24.00
C HIS A 30 18.67 4.61 -23.32
N GLN A 31 18.57 4.57 -21.99
CA GLN A 31 17.28 4.40 -21.28
C GLN A 31 16.54 5.72 -20.97
N LEU A 32 16.73 6.77 -21.77
CA LEU A 32 15.85 7.96 -21.74
C LEU A 32 14.96 8.05 -22.99
N GLU A 33 15.33 7.37 -24.08
CA GLU A 33 14.55 7.38 -25.33
C GLU A 33 13.28 6.52 -25.26
N THR A 34 13.10 5.73 -24.20
CA THR A 34 11.90 4.90 -23.99
C THR A 34 10.84 5.54 -23.09
N TYR A 35 11.11 6.72 -22.51
CA TYR A 35 10.15 7.44 -21.65
C TYR A 35 9.32 8.47 -22.42
N GLU A 36 9.86 9.07 -23.49
CA GLU A 36 9.12 10.02 -24.34
C GLU A 36 8.07 9.33 -25.24
N ASP A 37 8.20 8.02 -25.48
CA ASP A 37 7.30 7.21 -26.32
C ASP A 37 6.07 6.67 -25.57
N LEU A 38 5.90 7.01 -24.28
CA LEU A 38 4.70 6.72 -23.49
C LEU A 38 3.72 7.90 -23.44
N SER A 39 3.99 8.96 -24.22
CA SER A 39 3.17 10.18 -24.27
C SER A 39 1.79 10.00 -24.90
N ASP A 40 1.50 8.83 -25.48
CA ASP A 40 0.20 8.48 -26.07
C ASP A 40 -0.74 7.69 -25.11
N ILE A 41 -0.33 7.43 -23.87
CA ILE A 41 -1.27 6.98 -22.83
C ILE A 41 -1.91 8.23 -22.22
N PRO A 42 -3.25 8.38 -22.24
CA PRO A 42 -3.88 9.46 -21.52
C PRO A 42 -3.48 9.33 -20.05
N SER A 43 -2.63 10.24 -19.57
CA SER A 43 -2.32 10.31 -18.15
C SER A 43 -3.63 10.42 -17.39
N ASP A 44 -3.75 9.82 -16.20
CA ASP A 44 -4.95 9.91 -15.36
C ASP A 44 -5.49 11.36 -15.22
N PHE A 45 -4.60 12.35 -15.38
CA PHE A 45 -4.90 13.77 -15.44
C PHE A 45 -5.90 14.19 -16.56
N ASP A 46 -5.86 13.54 -17.73
CA ASP A 46 -6.76 13.84 -18.86
C ASP A 46 -8.16 13.26 -18.64
N PHE A 47 -8.28 12.21 -17.82
CA PHE A 47 -9.56 11.67 -17.41
C PHE A 47 -10.33 12.67 -16.51
N PHE A 48 -9.65 13.26 -15.54
CA PHE A 48 -10.25 14.25 -14.64
C PHE A 48 -10.61 15.57 -15.31
N ALA A 49 -9.96 15.94 -16.42
CA ALA A 49 -10.21 17.18 -17.14
C ALA A 49 -11.65 17.30 -17.68
N ASN A 50 -12.33 16.18 -17.92
CA ASN A 50 -13.69 16.12 -18.42
C ASN A 50 -14.75 15.88 -17.32
N LEU A 51 -14.33 15.80 -16.06
CA LEU A 51 -15.21 15.58 -14.93
C LEU A 51 -15.51 16.88 -14.20
N THR A 52 -16.68 16.94 -13.57
CA THR A 52 -17.06 18.05 -12.70
C THR A 52 -17.52 17.47 -11.37
N PHE A 53 -16.91 17.92 -10.28
CA PHE A 53 -17.21 17.44 -8.94
C PHE A 53 -18.10 18.45 -8.21
N THR A 54 -19.16 17.96 -7.58
CA THR A 54 -19.99 18.74 -6.65
C THR A 54 -19.52 18.60 -5.20
N PHE A 55 -18.68 17.60 -4.94
CA PHE A 55 -18.07 17.36 -3.64
C PHE A 55 -17.15 18.52 -3.21
N SER A 56 -17.06 18.75 -1.90
CA SER A 56 -16.14 19.71 -1.29
C SER A 56 -15.78 19.25 0.12
N CYS A 57 -14.55 19.53 0.54
CA CYS A 57 -14.06 19.29 1.89
C CYS A 57 -14.55 20.33 2.93
N GLU A 58 -15.33 21.33 2.51
CA GLU A 58 -15.89 22.33 3.42
C GLU A 58 -16.76 21.68 4.51
N GLY A 59 -16.41 21.93 5.78
CA GLY A 59 -17.12 21.37 6.94
C GLY A 59 -16.92 19.87 7.15
N LYS A 60 -15.96 19.25 6.48
CA LYS A 60 -15.61 17.83 6.61
C LYS A 60 -14.30 17.65 7.38
N SER A 61 -14.17 16.52 8.07
CA SER A 61 -12.90 16.12 8.70
C SER A 61 -11.92 15.59 7.66
N VAL A 62 -10.63 15.61 8.00
CA VAL A 62 -9.58 14.96 7.20
C VAL A 62 -9.94 13.50 6.99
N GLY A 63 -9.89 13.00 5.76
CA GLY A 63 -10.25 11.62 5.47
C GLY A 63 -10.68 11.36 4.04
N LEU A 64 -11.35 10.23 3.85
CA LEU A 64 -11.74 9.70 2.54
C LEU A 64 -13.26 9.76 2.39
N TYR A 65 -13.77 10.21 1.25
CA TYR A 65 -15.19 10.38 1.01
C TYR A 65 -15.58 9.80 -0.34
N ALA A 66 -16.47 8.81 -0.35
CA ALA A 66 -16.97 8.22 -1.57
C ALA A 66 -17.79 9.24 -2.38
N ASP A 67 -17.51 9.34 -3.68
CA ASP A 67 -18.31 10.16 -4.58
C ASP A 67 -19.52 9.37 -5.10
N GLN A 68 -20.68 9.64 -4.53
CA GLN A 68 -21.93 8.99 -4.93
C GLN A 68 -22.41 9.45 -6.32
N GLU A 69 -22.02 10.63 -6.81
CA GLU A 69 -22.38 11.13 -8.15
C GLU A 69 -21.70 10.32 -9.25
N TYR A 70 -20.48 9.82 -8.97
CA TYR A 70 -19.73 8.94 -9.86
C TYR A 70 -19.82 7.46 -9.46
N ALA A 71 -20.90 7.07 -8.78
CA ALA A 71 -21.16 5.70 -8.35
C ALA A 71 -19.99 5.06 -7.58
N CYS A 72 -19.28 5.86 -6.77
CA CYS A 72 -18.11 5.47 -6.00
C CYS A 72 -16.94 4.93 -6.82
N ARG A 73 -16.91 5.13 -8.14
CA ARG A 73 -15.66 4.92 -8.92
C ARG A 73 -14.60 5.96 -8.59
N ILE A 74 -15.04 7.10 -8.05
CA ILE A 74 -14.19 8.18 -7.56
C ILE A 74 -14.45 8.33 -6.07
N PHE A 75 -13.41 8.69 -5.34
CA PHE A 75 -13.51 9.14 -3.97
C PHE A 75 -12.60 10.35 -3.77
N HIS A 76 -12.89 11.16 -2.76
CA HIS A 76 -12.19 12.39 -2.45
C HIS A 76 -11.36 12.22 -1.20
N VAL A 77 -10.15 12.76 -1.22
CA VAL A 77 -9.31 12.92 -0.04
C VAL A 77 -9.41 14.35 0.41
N CYS A 78 -9.86 14.55 1.65
CA CYS A 78 -9.75 15.83 2.34
C CYS A 78 -8.49 15.83 3.19
N ASP A 79 -7.61 16.78 2.93
CA ASP A 79 -6.38 16.96 3.70
C ASP A 79 -6.55 17.92 4.89
N GLU A 80 -5.47 18.17 5.63
CA GLU A 80 -5.48 19.08 6.79
C GLU A 80 -5.72 20.55 6.42
N ASN A 81 -5.45 20.94 5.17
CA ASN A 81 -5.70 22.29 4.65
C ASN A 81 -7.15 22.47 4.17
N GLY A 82 -7.91 21.38 4.08
CA GLY A 82 -9.23 21.36 3.47
C GLY A 82 -9.19 21.27 1.94
N ASP A 83 -8.05 20.90 1.37
CA ASP A 83 -7.92 20.64 -0.07
C ASP A 83 -8.63 19.34 -0.42
N ASP A 84 -9.36 19.38 -1.55
CA ASP A 84 -10.05 18.23 -2.13
C ASP A 84 -9.20 17.63 -3.25
N ILE A 85 -8.85 16.35 -3.10
CA ILE A 85 -8.10 15.58 -4.09
C ILE A 85 -8.95 14.39 -4.55
N PRO A 86 -9.50 14.41 -5.78
CA PRO A 86 -10.23 13.28 -6.32
C PRO A 86 -9.28 12.15 -6.73
N ILE A 87 -9.65 10.91 -6.41
CA ILE A 87 -8.92 9.69 -6.74
C ILE A 87 -9.89 8.72 -7.41
N ILE A 88 -9.46 8.14 -8.54
CA ILE A 88 -10.20 7.12 -9.25
C ILE A 88 -9.76 5.73 -8.77
N CYS A 89 -10.74 4.85 -8.55
CA CYS A 89 -10.48 3.42 -8.35
C CYS A 89 -10.14 2.75 -9.70
N ASP A 90 -9.39 1.64 -9.64
CA ASP A 90 -9.11 0.83 -10.82
C ASP A 90 -10.40 0.38 -11.52
N ASN A 91 -10.33 0.16 -12.84
CA ASN A 91 -11.48 -0.18 -13.66
C ASN A 91 -12.21 -1.44 -13.14
N GLY A 92 -13.52 -1.30 -12.88
CA GLY A 92 -14.36 -2.38 -12.34
C GLY A 92 -14.36 -2.49 -10.82
N THR A 93 -13.73 -1.55 -10.11
CA THR A 93 -13.78 -1.46 -8.64
C THR A 93 -14.43 -0.15 -8.19
N PHE A 94 -14.93 -0.16 -6.95
CA PHE A 94 -15.68 0.94 -6.36
C PHE A 94 -15.22 1.15 -4.92
N PHE A 95 -15.13 2.41 -4.50
CA PHE A 95 -14.69 2.77 -3.17
C PHE A 95 -15.73 2.36 -2.12
N ASP A 96 -15.34 1.45 -1.22
CA ASP A 96 -16.11 1.09 -0.04
C ASP A 96 -15.77 2.06 1.10
N GLN A 97 -16.67 3.00 1.39
CA GLN A 97 -16.48 3.96 2.48
C GLN A 97 -16.25 3.30 3.85
N GLN A 98 -16.89 2.16 4.10
CA GLN A 98 -16.79 1.46 5.38
C GLN A 98 -15.41 0.81 5.55
N GLN A 99 -14.89 0.21 4.48
CA GLN A 99 -13.60 -0.48 4.47
C GLN A 99 -12.42 0.43 4.08
N ARG A 100 -12.70 1.60 3.51
CA ARG A 100 -11.73 2.57 2.99
C ARG A 100 -10.81 2.00 1.92
N ILE A 101 -11.33 1.13 1.07
CA ILE A 101 -10.61 0.48 -0.03
C ILE A 101 -11.49 0.44 -1.29
N CYS A 102 -10.87 0.36 -2.47
CA CYS A 102 -11.58 0.02 -3.69
C CYS A 102 -11.82 -1.50 -3.73
N ASP A 103 -13.08 -1.93 -3.88
CA ASP A 103 -13.49 -3.32 -3.98
C ASP A 103 -14.52 -3.49 -5.12
N TRP A 104 -14.53 -4.65 -5.76
CA TRP A 104 -15.42 -4.96 -6.88
C TRP A 104 -16.87 -5.24 -6.46
N ARG A 105 -17.12 -5.48 -5.17
CA ARG A 105 -18.43 -5.94 -4.64
C ARG A 105 -19.41 -4.85 -4.21
N GLN A 106 -19.05 -3.56 -4.33
CA GLN A 106 -19.61 -2.52 -3.44
C GLN A 106 -20.52 -1.49 -4.10
N GLU A 107 -20.98 -1.71 -5.34
CA GLU A 107 -21.91 -0.80 -6.03
C GLU A 107 -23.16 -0.49 -5.18
N ILE A 108 -23.74 -1.50 -4.50
CA ILE A 108 -24.94 -1.33 -3.65
C ILE A 108 -24.64 -0.52 -2.37
N LYS A 109 -23.42 -0.64 -1.80
CA LYS A 109 -23.07 0.12 -0.59
C LYS A 109 -22.79 1.58 -0.89
N CYS A 110 -22.49 1.93 -2.13
CA CYS A 110 -22.21 3.29 -2.55
C CYS A 110 -23.32 4.26 -2.17
N ASP A 111 -24.59 3.89 -2.38
CA ASP A 111 -25.76 4.73 -2.06
C ASP A 111 -25.85 5.13 -0.59
N ARG A 112 -25.23 4.32 0.28
CA ARG A 112 -25.20 4.55 1.73
C ARG A 112 -23.83 4.97 2.24
N ALA A 113 -22.88 5.33 1.36
CA ALA A 113 -21.53 5.70 1.76
C ALA A 113 -21.49 6.72 2.91
N HIS A 114 -22.36 7.74 2.86
CA HIS A 114 -22.48 8.77 3.88
C HIS A 114 -22.69 8.24 5.32
N ASP A 115 -23.30 7.06 5.49
CA ASP A 115 -23.51 6.43 6.79
C ASP A 115 -22.19 6.08 7.48
N TRP A 116 -21.07 6.02 6.75
CA TRP A 116 -19.75 5.68 7.25
C TRP A 116 -18.76 6.86 7.26
N TYR A 117 -19.19 8.10 6.96
CA TYR A 117 -18.30 9.27 7.02
C TYR A 117 -17.73 9.52 8.41
N TYR A 118 -18.44 9.13 9.47
CA TYR A 118 -17.95 9.21 10.85
C TYR A 118 -16.64 8.44 11.06
N LEU A 119 -16.34 7.47 10.19
CA LEU A 119 -15.08 6.74 10.26
C LEU A 119 -13.88 7.67 10.02
N ASN A 120 -14.01 8.75 9.24
CA ASN A 120 -12.89 9.69 9.00
C ASN A 120 -12.37 10.35 10.29
N GLU A 121 -13.20 10.45 11.32
CA GLU A 121 -12.81 10.96 12.63
C GLU A 121 -12.19 9.90 13.54
N LEU A 122 -12.27 8.62 13.15
CA LEU A 122 -11.73 7.50 13.91
C LEU A 122 -10.33 7.12 13.40
N PRO A 123 -9.40 6.83 14.33
CA PRO A 123 -8.13 6.23 13.94
C PRO A 123 -8.40 4.92 13.21
N TYR A 124 -7.61 4.62 12.17
CA TYR A 124 -7.69 3.32 11.53
C TYR A 124 -7.51 2.26 12.60
N ARG A 125 -8.48 1.36 12.75
CA ARG A 125 -8.29 0.15 13.53
C ARG A 125 -7.22 -0.63 12.77
N ARG A 126 -5.96 -0.45 13.16
CA ARG A 126 -5.00 -1.55 13.02
C ARG A 126 -5.69 -2.67 13.77
N GLU A 127 -6.24 -3.65 13.05
CA GLU A 127 -6.49 -4.94 13.70
C GLU A 127 -5.21 -5.23 14.43
N ILE A 128 -5.34 -5.28 15.74
CA ILE A 128 -4.22 -5.47 16.59
C ILE A 128 -3.83 -6.92 16.29
N SER A 129 -2.87 -7.14 15.38
CA SER A 129 -2.01 -8.32 15.41
C SER A 129 -1.28 -8.45 16.75
N ASP A 130 -1.45 -7.47 17.64
CA ASP A 130 -0.97 -7.41 19.01
C ASP A 130 -2.13 -7.53 20.05
N GLU A 131 -3.33 -8.01 19.68
CA GLU A 131 -4.34 -8.53 20.64
C GLU A 131 -4.12 -10.03 20.91
N PHE A 132 -2.89 -10.49 20.68
CA PHE A 132 -2.25 -11.39 21.62
C PHE A 132 -0.91 -10.75 22.00
N GLY A 133 -0.93 -9.97 23.09
CA GLY A 133 0.26 -9.31 23.61
C GLY A 133 1.40 -10.32 23.79
N VAL A 134 2.57 -9.99 23.23
CA VAL A 134 3.83 -10.59 23.66
C VAL A 134 4.15 -10.04 25.04
N GLN A 135 3.43 -10.54 26.07
CA GLN A 135 3.76 -10.37 27.50
C GLN A 135 2.80 -11.20 28.38
N ALA A 136 2.73 -12.51 28.14
CA ALA A 136 2.39 -13.55 29.14
C ALA A 136 2.37 -14.96 28.51
N ILE A 137 3.44 -15.37 27.82
CA ILE A 137 3.59 -16.78 27.39
C ILE A 137 4.34 -17.60 28.44
N GLU A 138 4.93 -16.98 29.47
CA GLU A 138 5.68 -17.72 30.48
C GLU A 138 4.81 -18.39 31.56
N ASP A 139 3.51 -18.02 31.69
CA ASP A 139 2.67 -18.47 32.81
C ASP A 139 1.32 -19.13 32.44
N LEU A 140 1.03 -19.45 31.17
CA LEU A 140 -0.24 -20.10 30.84
C LEU A 140 -0.21 -21.62 31.16
N PRO A 141 -1.15 -22.15 31.96
CA PRO A 141 -1.13 -23.55 32.36
C PRO A 141 -1.30 -24.48 31.15
N LEU A 142 -0.63 -25.63 31.23
CA LEU A 142 -0.51 -26.71 30.23
C LEU A 142 -1.85 -27.21 29.63
N THR A 143 -2.99 -26.80 30.20
CA THR A 143 -4.34 -27.22 29.82
C THR A 143 -4.91 -26.47 28.61
N VAL A 144 -4.38 -25.30 28.26
CA VAL A 144 -4.85 -24.56 27.06
C VAL A 144 -4.25 -25.12 25.77
N ALA A 145 -3.06 -25.71 25.83
CA ALA A 145 -2.38 -26.30 24.67
C ALA A 145 -3.14 -27.48 24.04
N THR A 146 -4.03 -28.15 24.77
CA THR A 146 -4.79 -29.31 24.29
C THR A 146 -6.07 -28.97 23.53
N ILE A 147 -6.49 -27.70 23.46
CA ILE A 147 -7.75 -27.31 22.78
C ILE A 147 -7.55 -27.05 21.28
N LEU A 148 -6.33 -26.72 20.82
CA LEU A 148 -6.08 -26.35 19.41
C LEU A 148 -5.72 -27.51 18.47
N GLN A 149 -5.78 -28.77 18.91
CA GLN A 149 -5.44 -29.90 18.03
C GLN A 149 -6.61 -30.43 17.19
N ASN A 150 -7.84 -29.96 17.41
CA ASN A 150 -9.01 -30.45 16.67
C ASN A 150 -9.87 -29.29 16.15
N GLU A 151 -9.57 -28.81 14.94
CA GLU A 151 -10.61 -28.57 13.93
C GLU A 151 -9.94 -28.40 12.56
N GLU A 152 -10.05 -29.45 11.74
CA GLU A 152 -9.66 -29.46 10.34
C GLU A 152 -10.53 -28.51 9.51
N VAL A 153 -9.88 -27.70 8.68
CA VAL A 153 -10.52 -26.87 7.66
C VAL A 153 -11.17 -27.78 6.62
N HIS A 154 -12.50 -27.86 6.62
CA HIS A 154 -13.25 -28.49 5.54
C HIS A 154 -13.81 -27.44 4.57
N SER A 155 -13.25 -27.50 3.37
CA SER A 155 -13.78 -26.89 2.15
C SER A 155 -15.06 -27.61 1.67
N VAL A 156 -15.73 -26.98 0.70
CA VAL A 156 -16.73 -27.52 -0.25
C VAL A 156 -18.21 -27.15 0.00
N LEU A 157 -18.69 -26.24 -0.88
CA LEU A 157 -19.94 -26.24 -1.66
C LEU A 157 -21.16 -27.04 -1.16
N PRO A 158 -22.38 -26.47 -1.10
CA PRO A 158 -23.61 -27.24 -1.08
C PRO A 158 -24.33 -27.22 -2.45
N LEU A 159 -24.41 -28.40 -3.05
CA LEU A 159 -25.39 -28.78 -4.08
C LEU A 159 -26.71 -29.21 -3.40
N LEU A 160 -27.81 -28.65 -3.92
CA LEU A 160 -29.20 -29.13 -4.04
C LEU A 160 -29.72 -30.33 -3.22
N THR A 161 -30.93 -30.05 -2.66
CA THR A 161 -32.16 -30.89 -2.60
C THR A 161 -32.28 -32.01 -1.56
N PRO A 162 -33.52 -32.26 -1.14
CA PRO A 162 -34.28 -33.40 -1.66
C PRO A 162 -35.41 -33.03 -2.65
#